data_AF-A0A9E0IVG9-F1
#
_entry.id   AF-A0A9E0IVG9-F1
#
_cell.length_a   1.000
_cell.length_b   1.000
_cell.length_c   1.000
_cell.angle_alpha   90.00
_cell.angle_beta   90.00
_cell.angle_gamma   90.00
#
_symmetry.space_group_name_H-M   'P 1'
#
loop_
_entity.id
_entity.type
_entity.pdbx_description
1 polymer ?
#
loop_
_entity_poly.entity_id
_entity_poly.type
_entity_poly.pdbx_seq_one_letter_code
_entity_poly.pdbx_strand_id
1 'polypeptide(L)'
;MKGNDYRDRIAAYVLAGFGEHGVVVYTEVHLGKTIIGKDRKVDVFVVRQHDQRAVALECKFQDSQGTTDEKIPYALADLEALPVPGYLVYAGEGWSKGVLHSLEASPRAAHCLPGPDLARGANTRQLDHLLAAAFGLWELVIPAARRFRG
;
A
#
# COMPACT_ATOMS: atom_id res chain seq x y z
N MET A 1 14.66 -9.66 -2.07
CA MET A 1 14.61 -8.47 -1.17
C MET A 1 14.22 -8.94 0.23
N LYS A 2 14.75 -8.40 1.35
CA LYS A 2 14.21 -8.75 2.69
C LYS A 2 12.91 -7.99 2.96
N GLY A 3 12.10 -8.46 3.92
CA GLY A 3 10.81 -7.84 4.25
C GLY A 3 10.92 -6.36 4.62
N ASN A 4 11.89 -5.98 5.46
CA ASN A 4 12.09 -4.58 5.85
C ASN A 4 12.56 -3.71 4.68
N ASP A 5 13.39 -4.24 3.78
CA ASP A 5 13.85 -3.50 2.59
C ASP A 5 12.67 -3.14 1.68
N TYR A 6 11.67 -4.02 1.58
CA TYR A 6 10.47 -3.75 0.79
C TYR A 6 9.60 -2.68 1.44
N ARG A 7 9.35 -2.76 2.76
CA ARG A 7 8.67 -1.70 3.51
C ARG A 7 9.34 -0.35 3.30
N ASP A 8 10.65 -0.27 3.48
CA ASP A 8 11.39 0.99 3.38
C ASP A 8 11.35 1.56 1.97
N ARG A 9 11.39 0.69 0.94
CA ARG A 9 11.19 1.10 -0.45
C ARG A 9 9.79 1.68 -0.68
N ILE A 10 8.74 1.04 -0.17
CA ILE A 10 7.37 1.56 -0.28
C ILE A 10 7.24 2.89 0.46
N ALA A 11 7.79 3.01 1.67
CA ALA A 11 7.78 4.26 2.43
C ALA A 11 8.48 5.40 1.67
N ALA A 12 9.68 5.14 1.15
CA ALA A 12 10.43 6.10 0.34
C ALA A 12 9.69 6.49 -0.94
N TYR A 13 9.07 5.52 -1.62
CA TYR A 13 8.26 5.77 -2.82
C TYR A 13 7.07 6.69 -2.53
N VAL A 14 6.32 6.41 -1.45
CA VAL A 14 5.18 7.25 -1.06
C VAL A 14 5.64 8.66 -0.69
N LEU A 15 6.72 8.77 0.08
CA LEU A 15 7.28 10.07 0.46
C LEU A 15 7.73 10.87 -0.77
N ALA A 16 8.47 10.25 -1.69
CA ALA A 16 8.93 10.90 -2.91
C ALA A 16 7.77 11.32 -3.82
N GLY A 17 6.74 10.48 -3.95
CA GLY A 17 5.63 10.72 -4.86
C GLY A 17 4.55 11.66 -4.33
N PHE A 18 4.39 11.81 -3.02
CA PHE A 18 3.26 12.53 -2.41
C PHE A 18 3.68 13.55 -1.34
N GLY A 19 4.95 13.59 -0.93
CA GLY A 19 5.44 14.44 0.16
C GLY A 19 5.21 15.93 -0.06
N GLU A 20 5.44 16.42 -1.28
CA GLU A 20 5.19 17.82 -1.64
C GLU A 20 3.71 18.23 -1.54
N HIS A 21 2.80 17.25 -1.44
CA HIS A 21 1.36 17.46 -1.26
C HIS A 21 0.91 17.31 0.21
N GLY A 22 1.85 17.46 1.14
CA GLY A 22 1.59 17.45 2.59
C GLY A 22 1.40 16.07 3.18
N VAL A 23 1.82 15.03 2.46
CA VAL A 23 1.82 13.64 2.95
C VAL A 23 3.10 13.37 3.75
N VAL A 24 2.94 12.79 4.94
CA VAL A 24 4.03 12.35 5.81
C VAL A 24 3.91 10.84 6.01
N VAL A 25 5.07 10.18 6.08
CA VAL A 25 5.19 8.73 6.16
C VAL A 25 5.89 8.34 7.46
N TYR A 26 5.30 7.41 8.18
CA TYR A 26 5.88 6.75 9.36
C TYR A 26 6.00 5.25 9.09
N THR A 27 6.94 4.59 9.75
CA THR A 27 7.11 3.13 9.69
C THR A 27 6.87 2.50 11.05
N GLU A 28 6.34 1.28 11.08
CA GLU A 28 6.19 0.47 12.29
C GLU A 28 5.33 1.12 13.39
N VAL A 29 4.17 1.64 13.03
CA VAL A 29 3.26 2.34 13.95
C VAL A 29 2.30 1.36 14.61
N HIS A 30 2.16 1.42 15.94
CA HIS A 30 1.12 0.69 16.66
C HIS A 30 -0.25 1.29 16.38
N LEU A 31 -1.18 0.50 15.84
CA LEU A 31 -2.50 0.96 15.44
C LEU A 31 -3.55 -0.14 15.58
N GLY A 32 -4.42 0.02 16.57
CA GLY A 32 -5.56 -0.86 16.80
C GLY A 32 -5.15 -2.30 17.18
N LYS A 33 -6.07 -3.23 16.93
CA LYS A 33 -5.92 -4.65 17.27
C LYS A 33 -6.12 -5.51 16.02
N THR A 34 -5.49 -6.68 15.99
CA THR A 34 -5.83 -7.76 15.05
C THR A 34 -7.25 -8.26 15.26
N ILE A 35 -7.82 -8.98 14.29
CA ILE A 35 -9.14 -9.63 14.43
C ILE A 35 -9.19 -10.66 15.58
N ILE A 36 -8.03 -11.12 16.06
CA ILE A 36 -7.90 -12.00 17.23
C ILE A 36 -7.47 -11.27 18.51
N GLY A 37 -7.55 -9.93 18.54
CA GLY A 37 -7.33 -9.12 19.75
C GLY A 37 -5.88 -8.81 20.13
N LYS A 38 -4.87 -9.22 19.34
CA LYS A 38 -3.47 -8.84 19.56
C LYS A 38 -3.20 -7.39 19.16
N ASP A 39 -2.20 -6.75 19.78
CA ASP A 39 -1.73 -5.44 19.33
C ASP A 39 -1.21 -5.51 17.90
N ARG A 40 -1.65 -4.56 17.08
CA ARG A 40 -1.19 -4.43 15.69
C ARG A 40 -0.14 -3.35 15.59
N LYS A 41 0.88 -3.64 14.79
CA LYS A 41 1.86 -2.70 14.29
C LYS A 41 1.80 -2.74 12.77
N VAL A 42 1.46 -1.62 12.13
CA VAL A 42 1.39 -1.51 10.66
C VAL A 42 2.77 -1.18 10.11
N ASP A 43 3.11 -1.74 8.95
CA ASP A 43 4.43 -1.56 8.35
C ASP A 43 4.69 -0.10 7.97
N VAL A 44 3.72 0.55 7.32
CA VAL A 44 3.77 1.97 6.95
C VAL A 44 2.46 2.66 7.33
N PHE A 45 2.55 3.85 7.93
CA PHE A 45 1.42 4.70 8.22
C PHE A 45 1.60 6.04 7.52
N VAL A 46 0.62 6.43 6.72
CA VAL A 46 0.70 7.61 5.85
C VAL A 46 -0.40 8.57 6.24
N VAL A 47 -0.06 9.82 6.54
CA VAL A 47 -1.02 10.86 6.94
C VAL A 47 -0.82 12.11 6.11
N ARG A 48 -1.91 12.75 5.71
CA ARG A 48 -1.86 14.10 5.14
C ARG A 48 -2.09 15.13 6.24
N GLN A 49 -1.13 16.04 6.43
CA GLN A 49 -1.09 16.87 7.63
C GLN A 49 -2.27 17.85 7.76
N HIS A 50 -2.74 18.42 6.65
CA HIS A 50 -3.71 19.52 6.73
C HIS A 50 -5.13 19.06 7.11
N ASP A 51 -5.52 17.83 6.78
CA ASP A 51 -6.86 17.29 7.04
C ASP A 51 -6.85 15.96 7.81
N GLN A 52 -5.67 15.49 8.22
CA GLN A 52 -5.47 14.28 9.02
C GLN A 52 -6.07 13.01 8.41
N ARG A 53 -6.34 13.00 7.10
CA ARG A 53 -6.66 11.76 6.40
C ARG A 53 -5.44 10.86 6.45
N ALA A 54 -5.66 9.59 6.76
CA ALA A 54 -4.59 8.62 6.93
C ALA A 54 -4.94 7.29 6.28
N VAL A 55 -3.90 6.54 5.91
CA VAL A 55 -3.99 5.15 5.48
C VAL A 55 -2.89 4.33 6.14
N ALA A 56 -3.15 3.06 6.36
CA ALA A 56 -2.16 2.09 6.81
C ALA A 56 -1.81 1.14 5.68
N LEU A 57 -0.54 0.80 5.54
CA LEU A 57 -0.05 -0.16 4.56
C LEU A 57 0.63 -1.33 5.28
N GLU A 58 0.26 -2.54 4.90
CA GLU A 58 0.97 -3.77 5.23
C GLU A 58 1.77 -4.21 4.00
N CYS A 59 3.09 -4.35 4.13
CA CYS A 59 3.98 -4.63 3.02
C CYS A 59 4.34 -6.12 2.99
N LYS A 60 3.99 -6.81 1.90
CA LYS A 60 4.34 -8.23 1.72
C LYS A 60 5.09 -8.44 0.40
N PHE A 61 6.26 -9.05 0.50
CA PHE A 61 7.09 -9.36 -0.66
C PHE A 61 7.46 -10.83 -0.64
N GLN A 62 7.28 -11.50 -1.78
CA GLN A 62 7.55 -12.93 -1.90
C GLN A 62 8.23 -13.25 -3.24
N ASP A 63 9.52 -13.62 -3.21
CA ASP A 63 10.29 -14.04 -4.39
C ASP A 63 10.26 -15.56 -4.62
N SER A 64 9.88 -16.35 -3.61
CA SER A 64 9.79 -17.80 -3.68
C SER A 64 8.54 -18.30 -2.98
N GLN A 65 7.95 -19.39 -3.45
CA GLN A 65 6.76 -19.98 -2.83
C GLN A 65 7.01 -20.28 -1.35
N GLY A 66 6.03 -19.94 -0.50
CA GLY A 66 6.15 -20.14 0.94
C GLY A 66 4.82 -20.00 1.68
N THR A 67 4.91 -19.94 3.00
CA THR A 67 3.75 -19.91 3.91
C THR A 67 3.03 -18.56 3.98
N THR A 68 3.50 -17.52 3.27
CA THR A 68 2.84 -16.20 3.31
C THR A 68 1.44 -16.28 2.72
N ASP A 69 1.26 -17.11 1.70
CA ASP A 69 0.00 -17.39 1.03
C ASP A 69 -1.12 -17.76 2.02
N GLU A 70 -0.82 -18.61 3.01
CA GLU A 70 -1.77 -19.04 4.04
C GLU A 70 -2.21 -17.89 4.97
N LYS A 71 -1.39 -16.83 5.06
CA LYS A 71 -1.61 -15.69 5.97
C LYS A 71 -2.33 -14.52 5.31
N ILE A 72 -2.42 -14.49 3.98
CA ILE A 72 -3.03 -13.36 3.25
C ILE A 72 -4.49 -13.11 3.63
N PRO A 73 -5.37 -14.12 3.75
CA PRO A 73 -6.77 -13.87 4.14
C PRO A 73 -6.87 -13.19 5.50
N TYR A 74 -6.05 -13.61 6.46
CA TYR A 74 -6.00 -12.99 7.78
C TYR A 74 -5.48 -11.56 7.73
N ALA A 75 -4.41 -11.31 6.96
CA ALA A 75 -3.85 -9.97 6.79
C ALA A 75 -4.85 -8.99 6.16
N LEU A 76 -5.64 -9.42 5.18
CA LEU A 76 -6.69 -8.61 4.58
C LEU A 76 -7.82 -8.29 5.57
N ALA A 77 -8.33 -9.31 6.29
CA ALA A 77 -9.36 -9.11 7.31
C ALA A 77 -8.87 -8.20 8.45
N ASP A 78 -7.59 -8.31 8.79
CA ASP A 78 -6.91 -7.47 9.74
C ASP A 78 -6.85 -5.99 9.30
N LEU A 79 -6.59 -5.73 8.03
CA LEU A 79 -6.61 -4.38 7.45
C LEU A 79 -8.02 -3.79 7.40
N GLU A 80 -9.05 -4.61 7.20
CA GLU A 80 -10.46 -4.18 7.24
C GLU A 80 -10.90 -3.77 8.65
N ALA A 81 -10.32 -4.37 9.69
CA ALA A 81 -10.62 -4.05 11.08
C ALA A 81 -9.94 -2.75 11.59
N LEU A 82 -9.11 -2.09 10.76
CA LEU A 82 -8.43 -0.86 11.16
C LEU A 82 -9.40 0.34 11.24
N PRO A 83 -9.13 1.31 12.15
CA PRO A 83 -9.92 2.54 12.25
C PRO A 83 -9.70 3.52 11.07
N VAL A 84 -8.76 3.19 10.18
CA VAL A 84 -8.42 3.94 8.96
C VAL A 84 -8.39 2.96 7.79
N PRO A 85 -8.48 3.42 6.53
CA PRO A 85 -8.26 2.56 5.38
C PRO A 85 -6.92 1.82 5.47
N GLY A 86 -6.97 0.49 5.57
CA GLY A 86 -5.81 -0.39 5.47
C GLY A 86 -5.66 -0.95 4.05
N TYR A 87 -4.42 -1.10 3.57
CA TYR A 87 -4.11 -1.72 2.29
C TYR A 87 -2.93 -2.69 2.40
N LEU A 88 -3.03 -3.83 1.71
CA LEU A 88 -1.95 -4.79 1.54
C LEU A 88 -1.19 -4.44 0.27
N VAL A 89 0.05 -3.98 0.43
CA VAL A 89 0.93 -3.63 -0.68
C VAL A 89 1.83 -4.83 -0.95
N TYR A 90 1.75 -5.39 -2.16
CA TYR A 90 2.47 -6.62 -2.50
C TYR A 90 3.31 -6.54 -3.76
N ALA A 91 4.35 -7.38 -3.82
CA ALA A 91 5.19 -7.59 -4.99
C ALA A 91 5.97 -8.91 -4.89
N GLY A 92 6.75 -9.22 -5.93
CA GLY A 92 7.52 -10.45 -6.06
C GLY A 92 6.78 -11.51 -6.89
N GLU A 93 7.51 -12.53 -7.34
CA GLU A 93 7.02 -13.54 -8.29
C GLU A 93 6.66 -14.88 -7.63
N GLY A 94 6.90 -15.01 -6.32
CA GLY A 94 6.76 -16.27 -5.58
C GLY A 94 5.35 -16.58 -5.09
N TRP A 95 4.34 -15.79 -5.42
CA TRP A 95 2.95 -16.00 -4.97
C TRP A 95 2.28 -17.16 -5.70
N SER A 96 1.43 -17.95 -5.02
CA SER A 96 0.55 -18.87 -5.73
C SER A 96 -0.51 -18.13 -6.55
N LYS A 97 -0.96 -18.74 -7.65
CA LYS A 97 -2.02 -18.18 -8.52
C LYS A 97 -3.32 -17.90 -7.75
N GLY A 98 -3.68 -18.77 -6.80
CA GLY A 98 -4.91 -18.59 -6.02
C GLY A 98 -4.87 -17.31 -5.19
N VAL A 99 -3.75 -17.06 -4.51
CA VAL A 99 -3.55 -15.86 -3.70
C VAL A 99 -3.43 -14.62 -4.58
N LEU A 100 -2.73 -14.69 -5.72
CA LEU A 100 -2.66 -13.58 -6.67
C LEU A 100 -4.06 -13.17 -7.14
N HIS A 101 -4.91 -14.12 -7.54
CA HIS A 101 -6.28 -13.78 -7.94
C HIS A 101 -7.06 -13.11 -6.80
N SER A 102 -6.89 -13.57 -5.56
CA SER A 102 -7.54 -12.92 -4.39
C SER A 102 -7.01 -11.51 -4.15
N LEU A 103 -5.70 -11.28 -4.29
CA LEU A 103 -5.08 -9.97 -4.14
C LEU A 103 -5.49 -9.03 -5.28
N GLU A 104 -5.49 -9.49 -6.52
CA GLU A 104 -5.89 -8.72 -7.71
C GLU A 104 -7.38 -8.32 -7.67
N ALA A 105 -8.23 -9.17 -7.09
CA ALA A 105 -9.65 -8.88 -6.92
C ALA A 105 -9.97 -8.02 -5.69
N SER A 106 -9.02 -7.87 -4.75
CA SER A 106 -9.27 -7.17 -3.49
C SER A 106 -9.16 -5.66 -3.64
N PRO A 107 -10.18 -4.87 -3.21
CA PRO A 107 -10.08 -3.41 -3.17
C PRO A 107 -9.13 -2.91 -2.08
N ARG A 108 -8.64 -3.82 -1.24
CA ARG A 108 -7.72 -3.57 -0.13
C ARG A 108 -6.30 -4.00 -0.47
N ALA A 109 -6.00 -4.41 -1.69
CA ALA A 109 -4.66 -4.81 -2.09
C ALA A 109 -4.17 -4.00 -3.30
N ALA A 110 -2.86 -3.79 -3.36
CA ALA A 110 -2.21 -3.15 -4.50
C ALA A 110 -0.85 -3.78 -4.77
N HIS A 111 -0.65 -4.21 -6.01
CA HIS A 111 0.67 -4.47 -6.52
C HIS A 111 1.46 -3.16 -6.59
N CYS A 112 2.63 -3.13 -5.95
CA CYS A 112 3.56 -2.01 -6.02
C CYS A 112 5.02 -2.48 -5.98
N LEU A 113 5.76 -2.27 -7.06
CA LEU A 113 7.20 -2.47 -7.09
C LEU A 113 7.90 -1.29 -7.76
N PRO A 114 8.28 -0.26 -6.98
CA PRO A 114 9.02 0.89 -7.49
C PRO A 114 10.43 0.49 -7.96
N GLY A 115 10.88 1.11 -9.05
CA GLY A 115 12.27 1.06 -9.50
C GLY A 115 13.22 1.77 -8.53
N PRO A 116 14.55 1.70 -8.75
CA PRO A 116 15.54 2.39 -7.91
C PRO A 116 15.39 3.92 -7.90
N ASP A 117 14.84 4.49 -8.97
CA ASP A 117 14.55 5.92 -9.13
C ASP A 117 13.24 6.35 -8.46
N LEU A 118 12.47 5.40 -7.92
CA LEU A 118 11.15 5.61 -7.33
C LEU A 118 10.14 6.26 -8.31
N ALA A 119 10.38 6.14 -9.62
CA ALA A 119 9.48 6.72 -10.62
C ALA A 119 8.14 5.98 -10.67
N ARG A 120 7.06 6.73 -10.93
CA ARG A 120 5.74 6.14 -11.15
C ARG A 120 5.71 5.37 -12.46
N GLY A 121 4.97 4.26 -12.49
CA GLY A 121 4.82 3.45 -13.69
C GLY A 121 3.75 2.39 -13.57
N ALA A 122 3.73 1.46 -14.53
CA ALA A 122 2.76 0.35 -14.53
C ALA A 122 2.80 -0.47 -13.24
N ASN A 123 4.00 -0.66 -12.67
CA ASN A 123 4.23 -1.46 -11.47
C ASN A 123 3.87 -0.76 -10.16
N THR A 124 3.54 0.53 -10.16
CA THR A 124 3.17 1.30 -8.95
C THR A 124 1.74 1.84 -8.99
N ARG A 125 1.12 1.82 -10.18
CA ARG A 125 -0.17 2.45 -10.49
C ARG A 125 -1.30 2.08 -9.52
N GLN A 126 -1.36 0.84 -9.04
CA GLN A 126 -2.42 0.43 -8.13
C GLN A 126 -2.31 1.17 -6.79
N LEU A 127 -1.12 1.24 -6.20
CA LEU A 127 -0.90 1.99 -4.97
C LEU A 127 -1.14 3.50 -5.19
N ASP A 128 -0.68 4.03 -6.33
CA ASP A 128 -0.89 5.43 -6.69
C ASP A 128 -2.38 5.81 -6.67
N HIS A 129 -3.23 4.97 -7.27
CA HIS A 129 -4.68 5.19 -7.28
C HIS A 129 -5.30 5.11 -5.89
N LEU A 130 -4.88 4.16 -5.05
CA LEU A 130 -5.39 4.05 -3.68
C LEU A 130 -5.03 5.28 -2.83
N LEU A 131 -3.79 5.76 -2.93
CA LEU A 131 -3.34 6.96 -2.23
C LEU A 131 -4.03 8.22 -2.78
N ALA A 132 -4.17 8.33 -4.10
CA ALA A 132 -4.91 9.42 -4.72
C ALA A 132 -6.39 9.42 -4.30
N ALA A 133 -7.02 8.25 -4.17
CA ALA A 133 -8.39 8.14 -3.68
C ALA A 133 -8.51 8.56 -2.21
N ALA A 134 -7.63 8.04 -1.34
CA ALA A 134 -7.65 8.33 0.09
C ALA A 134 -7.43 9.82 0.37
N PHE A 135 -6.47 10.44 -0.31
CA PHE A 135 -6.12 11.84 -0.12
C PHE A 135 -6.83 12.79 -1.09
N GLY A 136 -7.61 12.31 -2.06
CA GLY A 136 -8.18 13.20 -3.09
C GLY A 136 -7.11 13.92 -3.93
N LEU A 137 -6.01 13.24 -4.26
CA LEU A 137 -4.88 13.76 -5.03
C LEU A 137 -4.87 13.21 -6.47
N TRP A 138 -6.05 13.15 -7.09
CA TRP A 138 -6.24 12.55 -8.42
C TRP A 138 -5.45 13.21 -9.54
N GLU A 139 -5.19 14.53 -9.45
CA GLU A 139 -4.41 15.26 -10.45
C GLU A 139 -2.95 14.79 -10.54
N LEU A 140 -2.42 14.11 -9.51
CA LEU A 140 -1.08 13.55 -9.52
C LEU A 140 -0.97 12.25 -10.34
N VAL A 141 -2.08 11.53 -10.47
CA VAL A 141 -2.10 10.18 -11.07
C VAL A 141 -2.85 10.14 -12.39
N ILE A 142 -3.77 11.07 -12.61
CA ILE A 142 -4.51 11.22 -13.87
C ILE A 142 -3.89 12.35 -14.67
N PRO A 143 -3.26 12.08 -15.84
CA PRO A 143 -2.64 13.11 -16.65
C PRO A 143 -3.65 14.16 -17.11
N ALA A 144 -3.29 15.44 -17.05
CA ALA A 144 -4.14 16.54 -17.53
C ALA A 144 -4.56 16.39 -19.01
N ALA A 145 -3.75 15.69 -19.81
CA ALA A 145 -4.09 15.35 -21.20
C ALA A 145 -5.34 14.44 -21.34
N ARG A 146 -5.75 13.76 -20.27
CA ARG A 146 -6.98 12.95 -20.22
C ARG A 146 -8.21 13.75 -19.80
N ARG A 147 -8.06 15.02 -19.42
CA ARG A 147 -9.19 15.89 -19.08
C ARG A 147 -10.06 16.10 -20.32
N PHE A 148 -11.35 15.74 -20.22
CA PHE A 148 -12.31 15.98 -21.28
C PHE A 148 -12.35 17.47 -21.65
N ARG A 149 -12.26 17.76 -22.95
CA ARG A 149 -12.41 19.11 -23.50
C ARG A 149 -13.74 19.12 -24.25
N GLY A 150 -14.72 19.81 -23.69
CA GLY A 150 -16.00 20.10 -24.35
C GLY A 150 -15.88 21.28 -25.29
#